data_AF-A0A4U8UUG4-F1
#
_entry.id   AF-A0A4U8UUG4-F1
#
_cell.length_a   1.000
_cell.length_b   1.000
_cell.length_c   1.000
_cell.angle_alpha   90.00
_cell.angle_beta   90.00
_cell.angle_gamma   90.00
#
_symmetry.space_group_name_H-M   'P 1'
#
loop_
_entity.id
_entity.type
_entity.pdbx_description
1 polymer ?
#
loop_
_entity_poly.entity_id
_entity_poly.type
_entity_poly.pdbx_seq_one_letter_code
_entity_poly.pdbx_strand_id
1 'polypeptide(L)'
;MRLAPISSNTILRARNLVTARNFSSNSSWGPLDWENTRAHFSRFVGGSVTVTKDDRLATIVLNNPGKKNSLSGKMMVDLENCVRELESWNGTAVVITGTEGDFCTGGDLEFVKKTATPEDGNKMISYLGRILNRLRRRWF
;
A
#
# COMPACT_ATOMS: atom_id res chain seq x y z
N MET A 1 0.24 6.27 45.93
CA MET A 1 1.01 5.35 45.06
C MET A 1 1.01 5.95 43.64
N ARG A 2 2.09 6.62 43.21
CA ARG A 2 2.18 7.24 41.88
C ARG A 2 2.77 6.24 40.89
N LEU A 3 2.05 5.93 39.81
CA LEU A 3 2.56 5.12 38.70
C LEU A 3 3.65 5.90 37.96
N ALA A 4 4.79 5.26 37.69
CA ALA A 4 5.87 5.85 36.92
C ALA A 4 5.44 6.06 35.45
N PRO A 5 5.87 7.15 34.78
CA PRO A 5 5.51 7.39 33.39
C PRO A 5 6.20 6.37 32.49
N ILE A 6 5.42 5.68 31.66
CA ILE A 6 5.92 4.76 30.64
C ILE A 6 6.70 5.59 29.60
N SER A 7 7.98 5.28 29.41
CA SER A 7 8.83 6.01 28.47
C SER A 7 8.28 5.92 27.03
N SER A 8 8.37 7.00 26.26
CA SER A 8 7.94 7.07 24.85
C SER A 8 8.60 5.98 23.98
N ASN A 9 9.81 5.54 24.34
CA ASN A 9 10.52 4.44 23.70
C ASN A 9 9.84 3.07 23.86
N THR A 10 9.14 2.84 24.97
CA THR A 10 8.39 1.61 25.22
C THR A 10 7.15 1.54 24.32
N ILE A 11 6.48 2.68 24.09
CA ILE A 11 5.30 2.78 23.22
C ILE A 11 5.71 2.61 21.74
N LEU A 12 6.83 3.21 21.32
CA LEU A 12 7.38 3.01 19.97
C LEU A 12 7.80 1.56 19.72
N ARG A 13 8.43 0.89 20.70
CA ARG A 13 8.74 -0.55 20.59
C ARG A 13 7.49 -1.41 20.53
N ALA A 14 6.47 -1.13 21.34
CA ALA A 14 5.21 -1.86 21.31
C ALA A 14 4.46 -1.69 19.97
N ARG A 15 4.45 -0.48 19.39
CA ARG A 15 3.87 -0.21 18.05
C ARG A 15 4.61 -0.94 16.94
N ASN A 16 5.95 -0.98 17.00
CA ASN A 16 6.75 -1.75 16.05
C ASN A 16 6.56 -3.27 16.22
N LEU A 17 6.41 -3.76 17.46
CA LEU A 17 6.14 -5.17 17.75
C LEU A 17 4.74 -5.62 17.29
N VAL A 18 3.72 -4.77 17.37
CA VAL A 18 2.36 -5.09 16.88
C VAL A 18 2.30 -5.05 15.35
N THR A 19 2.98 -4.08 14.70
CA THR A 19 3.00 -4.02 13.22
C THR A 19 3.89 -5.10 12.60
N ALA A 20 4.90 -5.59 13.33
CA ALA A 20 5.83 -6.63 12.85
C ALA A 20 5.37 -8.06 13.15
N ARG A 21 4.27 -8.27 13.90
CA ARG A 21 3.69 -9.59 14.10
C ARG A 21 2.91 -10.03 12.87
N ASN A 22 3.68 -10.45 11.87
CA ASN A 22 3.47 -11.62 11.05
C ASN A 22 2.01 -11.96 10.69
N PHE A 23 1.56 -11.45 9.54
CA PHE A 23 0.52 -12.13 8.76
C PHE A 23 1.06 -13.42 8.08
N SER A 24 2.32 -13.77 8.31
CA SER A 24 3.07 -14.81 7.58
C SER A 24 3.71 -15.90 8.46
N SER A 25 3.69 -15.84 9.78
CA SER A 25 4.46 -16.81 10.58
C SER A 25 3.78 -18.18 10.72
N ASN A 26 2.61 -18.38 10.11
CA ASN A 26 1.90 -19.67 10.11
C ASN A 26 1.13 -19.95 8.81
N SER A 27 1.43 -19.25 7.70
CA SER A 27 0.79 -19.52 6.42
C SER A 27 1.53 -20.64 5.67
N SER A 28 0.79 -21.55 5.04
CA SER A 28 1.33 -22.58 4.14
C SER A 28 2.04 -22.00 2.90
N TRP A 29 2.00 -20.68 2.71
CA TRP A 29 2.44 -19.96 1.52
C TRP A 29 3.87 -19.41 1.60
N GLY A 30 4.58 -19.60 2.73
CA GLY A 30 5.96 -19.16 2.90
C GLY A 30 6.15 -17.63 2.82
N PRO A 31 7.41 -17.15 2.81
CA PRO A 31 7.70 -15.73 2.61
C PRO A 31 7.38 -15.31 1.17
N LEU A 32 6.79 -14.14 1.00
CA LEU A 32 6.42 -13.62 -0.32
C LEU A 32 7.67 -13.27 -1.15
N ASP A 33 7.74 -13.76 -2.38
CA ASP A 33 8.65 -13.22 -3.40
C ASP A 33 8.08 -11.91 -3.95
N TRP A 34 8.65 -10.79 -3.51
CA TRP A 34 8.16 -9.46 -3.84
C TRP A 34 8.32 -9.11 -5.31
N GLU A 35 9.39 -9.56 -5.97
CA GLU A 35 9.65 -9.21 -7.36
C GLU A 35 8.77 -10.03 -8.29
N ASN A 36 8.63 -11.34 -8.02
CA ASN A 36 7.68 -12.16 -8.74
C ASN A 36 6.23 -11.70 -8.49
N THR A 37 5.89 -11.29 -7.27
CA THR A 37 4.55 -10.73 -6.97
C THR A 37 4.30 -9.43 -7.74
N ARG A 38 5.28 -8.52 -7.79
CA ARG A 38 5.21 -7.32 -8.63
C ARG A 38 5.00 -7.69 -10.10
N ALA A 39 5.78 -8.62 -10.63
CA ALA A 39 5.70 -9.08 -12.01
C ALA A 39 4.37 -9.78 -12.32
N HIS A 40 3.80 -10.49 -11.35
CA HIS A 40 2.47 -11.08 -11.46
C HIS A 40 1.39 -9.99 -11.56
N PHE A 41 1.40 -9.00 -10.65
CA PHE A 41 0.37 -7.95 -10.64
C PHE A 41 0.47 -6.96 -11.80
N SER A 42 1.67 -6.70 -12.32
CA SER A 42 1.86 -5.79 -13.46
C SER A 42 1.12 -6.24 -14.73
N ARG A 43 0.77 -7.53 -14.84
CA ARG A 43 0.04 -8.11 -15.98
C ARG A 43 -1.45 -7.74 -16.01
N PHE A 44 -2.02 -7.30 -14.89
CA PHE A 44 -3.42 -6.90 -14.79
C PHE A 44 -3.57 -5.41 -15.03
N VAL A 45 -3.64 -5.04 -16.31
CA VAL A 45 -3.75 -3.65 -16.78
C VAL A 45 -5.09 -3.00 -16.41
N GLY A 46 -5.11 -1.66 -16.44
CA GLY A 46 -6.28 -0.84 -16.17
C GLY A 46 -5.93 0.32 -15.24
N GLY A 47 -6.28 1.54 -15.64
CA GLY A 47 -5.96 2.76 -14.89
C GLY A 47 -4.45 3.02 -14.71
N SER A 48 -4.16 4.02 -13.88
CA SER A 48 -2.81 4.38 -13.45
C SER A 48 -2.80 5.01 -12.06
N VAL A 49 -1.64 4.96 -11.41
CA VAL A 49 -1.36 5.77 -10.21
C VAL A 49 -0.14 6.62 -10.47
N THR A 50 -0.21 7.91 -10.16
CA THR A 50 0.89 8.85 -10.34
C THR A 50 1.12 9.64 -9.07
N VAL A 51 2.31 10.22 -8.95
CA VAL A 51 2.64 11.15 -7.86
C VAL A 51 3.19 12.44 -8.45
N THR A 52 2.71 13.57 -7.94
CA THR A 52 3.33 14.89 -8.14
C THR A 52 3.83 15.41 -6.80
N LYS A 53 4.88 16.21 -6.83
CA LYS A 53 5.51 16.77 -5.63
C LYS A 53 5.60 18.29 -5.82
N ASP A 54 5.00 19.01 -4.90
CA ASP A 54 5.22 20.43 -4.66
C ASP A 54 6.05 20.58 -3.38
N ASP A 55 6.71 21.72 -3.15
CA ASP A 55 7.73 21.99 -2.12
C ASP A 55 7.67 21.05 -0.89
N ARG A 56 6.53 21.01 -0.20
CA ARG A 56 6.31 20.17 1.00
C ARG A 56 5.15 19.18 0.89
N LEU A 57 4.42 19.15 -0.23
CA LEU A 57 3.20 18.35 -0.40
C LEU A 57 3.31 17.45 -1.65
N ALA A 58 3.15 16.15 -1.46
CA ALA A 58 3.01 15.22 -2.57
C ALA A 58 1.55 14.82 -2.73
N THR A 59 1.11 14.70 -3.98
CA THR A 59 -0.24 14.26 -4.32
C THR A 59 -0.14 12.98 -5.15
N ILE A 60 -0.60 11.87 -4.57
CA ILE A 60 -0.81 10.62 -5.28
C ILE A 60 -2.21 10.65 -5.88
N VAL A 61 -2.31 10.39 -7.18
CA VAL A 61 -3.58 10.41 -7.92
C VAL A 61 -3.90 9.01 -8.44
N LEU A 62 -5.06 8.48 -8.04
CA LEU A 62 -5.65 7.26 -8.59
C LEU A 62 -6.47 7.63 -9.83
N ASN A 63 -6.15 7.04 -10.98
CA ASN A 63 -6.79 7.38 -12.25
C ASN A 63 -7.32 6.13 -12.97
N ASN A 64 -8.60 5.82 -12.73
CA ASN A 64 -9.38 4.82 -13.45
C ASN A 64 -10.87 5.24 -13.44
N PRO A 65 -11.22 6.42 -13.98
CA PRO A 65 -12.53 7.05 -13.77
C PRO A 65 -13.69 6.23 -14.31
N GLY A 66 -13.50 5.55 -15.45
CA GLY A 66 -14.51 4.63 -16.02
C GLY A 66 -14.89 3.46 -15.11
N LYS A 67 -14.10 3.21 -14.05
CA LYS A 67 -14.38 2.23 -13.00
C LYS A 67 -14.32 2.83 -11.59
N LYS A 68 -14.58 4.15 -11.46
CA LYS A 68 -14.58 4.88 -10.19
C LYS A 68 -13.31 4.63 -9.37
N ASN A 69 -12.17 4.72 -10.05
CA ASN A 69 -10.84 4.55 -9.49
C ASN A 69 -10.62 3.20 -8.77
N SER A 70 -11.28 2.12 -9.23
CA SER A 70 -11.00 0.76 -8.76
C SER A 70 -9.56 0.33 -9.05
N LEU A 71 -8.94 -0.38 -8.11
CA LEU A 71 -7.54 -0.78 -8.15
C LEU A 71 -7.33 -2.07 -8.95
N SER A 72 -6.67 -1.95 -10.09
CA SER A 72 -6.10 -3.07 -10.84
C SER A 72 -4.76 -3.54 -10.24
N GLY A 73 -4.26 -4.69 -10.70
CA GLY A 73 -2.91 -5.14 -10.34
C GLY A 73 -1.82 -4.15 -10.76
N LYS A 74 -1.92 -3.56 -11.96
CA LYS A 74 -1.00 -2.53 -12.43
C LYS A 74 -1.01 -1.30 -11.51
N MET A 75 -2.19 -0.85 -11.07
CA MET A 75 -2.29 0.29 -10.15
C MET A 75 -1.64 0.03 -8.79
N MET A 76 -1.65 -1.21 -8.29
CA MET A 76 -0.88 -1.57 -7.08
C MET A 76 0.63 -1.43 -7.29
N VAL A 77 1.12 -1.84 -8.46
CA VAL A 77 2.54 -1.69 -8.83
C VAL A 77 2.90 -0.20 -9.00
N ASP A 78 2.05 0.59 -9.64
CA ASP A 78 2.23 2.03 -9.79
C ASP A 78 2.26 2.74 -8.42
N LEU A 79 1.37 2.37 -7.49
CA LEU A 79 1.38 2.90 -6.12
C LEU A 79 2.67 2.56 -5.39
N GLU A 80 3.21 1.35 -5.57
CA GLU A 80 4.52 1.02 -5.01
C GLU A 80 5.62 1.92 -5.57
N ASN A 81 5.61 2.19 -6.88
CA ASN A 81 6.58 3.09 -7.50
C ASN A 81 6.48 4.51 -6.93
N CYS A 82 5.26 5.02 -6.73
CA CYS A 82 5.03 6.31 -6.07
C CYS A 82 5.61 6.31 -4.64
N VAL A 83 5.38 5.25 -3.86
CA VAL A 83 5.94 5.14 -2.50
C VAL A 83 7.47 5.07 -2.52
N ARG A 84 8.08 4.31 -3.45
CA ARG A 84 9.54 4.26 -3.62
C ARG A 84 10.13 5.63 -3.93
N GLU A 85 9.46 6.40 -4.77
CA GLU A 85 9.88 7.76 -5.11
C GLU A 85 9.78 8.70 -3.90
N LEU A 86 8.71 8.58 -3.11
CA LEU A 86 8.53 9.41 -1.93
C LEU A 86 9.49 9.04 -0.79
N GLU A 87 9.97 7.80 -0.71
CA GLU A 87 10.93 7.37 0.32
C GLU A 87 12.30 8.07 0.23
N SER A 88 12.63 8.74 -0.87
CA SER A 88 13.80 9.62 -0.95
C SER A 88 13.44 11.11 -0.91
N TRP A 89 12.14 11.45 -0.87
CA TRP A 89 11.66 12.82 -0.94
C TRP A 89 11.48 13.47 0.44
N ASN A 90 12.09 14.63 0.66
CA ASN A 90 12.13 15.33 1.96
C ASN A 90 10.92 16.24 2.23
N GLY A 91 9.75 15.91 1.69
CA GLY A 91 8.52 16.65 1.94
C GLY A 91 7.83 16.30 3.26
N THR A 92 6.75 17.01 3.56
CA THR A 92 6.07 16.95 4.87
C THR A 92 4.78 16.15 4.84
N ALA A 93 4.01 16.26 3.75
CA ALA A 93 2.67 15.67 3.67
C ALA A 93 2.47 14.92 2.36
N VAL A 94 1.62 13.88 2.41
CA VAL A 94 1.15 13.14 1.24
C VAL A 94 -0.37 13.13 1.25
N VAL A 95 -0.98 13.61 0.17
CA VAL A 95 -2.40 13.47 -0.12
C VAL A 95 -2.58 12.36 -1.13
N ILE A 96 -3.58 11.51 -0.93
CA ILE A 96 -4.01 10.53 -1.91
C ILE A 96 -5.42 10.92 -2.33
N THR A 97 -5.66 11.04 -3.64
CA THR A 97 -6.98 11.38 -4.19
C THR A 97 -7.25 10.57 -5.46
N GLY A 98 -8.51 10.58 -5.92
CA GLY A 98 -8.91 10.00 -7.20
C GLY A 98 -9.28 11.07 -8.23
N THR A 99 -9.25 10.72 -9.51
CA THR A 99 -9.75 11.59 -10.59
C THR A 99 -11.28 11.58 -10.67
N GLU A 100 -11.85 12.63 -11.27
CA GLU A 100 -13.28 12.73 -11.62
C GLU A 100 -14.29 12.56 -10.46
N GLY A 101 -13.89 12.91 -9.24
CA GLY A 101 -14.80 13.07 -8.09
C GLY A 101 -15.03 11.83 -7.24
N ASP A 102 -14.61 10.66 -7.69
CA ASP A 102 -14.57 9.43 -6.88
C ASP A 102 -13.17 9.23 -6.29
N PHE A 103 -13.04 8.83 -5.02
CA PHE A 103 -11.74 8.47 -4.47
C PHE A 103 -11.25 7.12 -5.02
N CYS A 104 -11.90 6.03 -4.59
CA CYS A 104 -11.61 4.65 -4.98
C CYS A 104 -12.73 3.73 -4.50
N THR A 105 -13.20 2.83 -5.36
CA THR A 105 -14.25 1.84 -5.03
C THR A 105 -13.71 0.50 -4.50
N GLY A 106 -12.39 0.38 -4.30
CA GLY A 106 -11.73 -0.84 -3.83
C GLY A 106 -11.07 -1.61 -4.97
N GLY A 107 -11.05 -2.94 -4.90
CA GLY A 107 -10.44 -3.80 -5.92
C GLY A 107 -11.23 -3.82 -7.23
N ASP A 108 -10.54 -3.77 -8.36
CA ASP A 108 -11.16 -3.93 -9.68
C ASP A 108 -11.76 -5.33 -9.84
N LEU A 109 -13.05 -5.43 -10.15
CA LEU A 109 -13.77 -6.70 -10.20
C LEU A 109 -13.27 -7.64 -11.30
N GLU A 110 -12.77 -7.13 -12.41
CA GLU A 110 -12.19 -7.98 -13.47
C GLU A 110 -10.85 -8.55 -13.05
N PHE A 111 -10.03 -7.73 -12.38
CA PHE A 111 -8.80 -8.16 -11.75
C PHE A 111 -9.04 -9.22 -10.67
N VAL A 112 -9.96 -8.95 -9.74
CA VAL A 112 -10.31 -9.87 -8.64
C VAL A 112 -10.82 -11.20 -9.18
N LYS A 113 -11.67 -11.19 -10.23
CA LYS A 113 -12.13 -12.43 -10.88
C LYS A 113 -10.99 -13.25 -11.47
N LYS A 114 -9.98 -12.61 -12.08
CA LYS A 114 -8.82 -13.29 -12.66
C LYS A 114 -7.80 -13.76 -11.61
N THR A 115 -7.91 -13.29 -10.37
CA THR A 115 -7.03 -13.62 -9.24
C THR A 115 -7.79 -14.26 -8.08
N ALA A 116 -8.90 -14.92 -8.37
CA ALA A 116 -9.78 -15.54 -7.37
C ALA A 116 -9.22 -16.88 -6.85
N THR A 117 -7.94 -16.91 -6.49
CA THR A 117 -7.27 -18.06 -5.88
C THR A 117 -6.81 -17.70 -4.45
N PRO A 118 -6.72 -18.67 -3.52
CA PRO A 118 -6.19 -18.40 -2.18
C PRO A 118 -4.75 -17.84 -2.20
N GLU A 119 -3.93 -18.33 -3.14
CA GLU A 119 -2.54 -17.89 -3.31
C GLU A 119 -2.48 -16.42 -3.77
N ASP A 120 -3.24 -16.05 -4.80
CA ASP A 120 -3.24 -14.67 -5.30
C ASP A 120 -3.91 -13.71 -4.31
N GLY A 121 -4.91 -14.16 -3.56
CA GLY A 121 -5.46 -13.42 -2.43
C GLY A 121 -4.41 -13.13 -1.36
N ASN A 122 -3.56 -14.12 -1.02
CA ASN A 122 -2.45 -13.93 -0.09
C ASN A 122 -1.38 -12.97 -0.63
N LYS A 123 -1.02 -13.10 -1.92
CA LYS A 123 -0.12 -12.14 -2.60
C LYS A 123 -0.68 -10.73 -2.53
N MET A 124 -1.97 -10.56 -2.81
CA MET A 124 -2.62 -9.25 -2.88
C MET A 124 -2.60 -8.55 -1.52
N ILE A 125 -3.08 -9.22 -0.47
CA ILE A 125 -3.14 -8.62 0.87
C ILE A 125 -1.74 -8.31 1.42
N SER A 126 -0.77 -9.21 1.17
CA SER A 126 0.61 -9.04 1.64
C SER A 126 1.32 -7.91 0.90
N TYR A 127 1.14 -7.83 -0.42
CA TYR A 127 1.74 -6.81 -1.28
C TYR A 127 1.20 -5.42 -1.01
N LEU A 128 -0.12 -5.24 -1.07
CA LEU A 128 -0.73 -3.94 -0.81
C LEU A 128 -0.53 -3.51 0.65
N GLY A 129 -0.64 -4.45 1.60
CA GLY A 129 -0.37 -4.19 3.02
C GLY A 129 1.08 -3.72 3.26
N ARG A 130 2.06 -4.25 2.55
CA ARG A 130 3.46 -3.77 2.62
C ARG A 130 3.59 -2.34 2.12
N ILE A 131 2.98 -2.01 0.98
CA ILE A 131 3.02 -0.68 0.38
C ILE A 131 2.41 0.35 1.33
N LEU A 132 1.20 0.07 1.84
CA LEU A 132 0.49 0.96 2.76
C LEU A 132 1.25 1.12 4.09
N ASN A 133 1.88 0.07 4.60
CA ASN A 133 2.71 0.17 5.81
C ASN A 133 3.96 1.05 5.60
N ARG A 134 4.59 1.01 4.42
CA ARG A 134 5.72 1.88 4.08
C ARG A 134 5.28 3.34 4.03
N LEU A 135 4.16 3.62 3.37
CA LEU A 135 3.57 4.95 3.33
C LEU A 135 3.22 5.45 4.75
N ARG A 136 2.55 4.61 5.54
CA ARG A 136 2.16 4.96 6.91
C ARG A 136 3.37 5.36 7.76
N ARG A 137 4.40 4.50 7.85
CA ARG A 137 5.55 4.71 8.75
C ARG A 137 6.27 6.05 8.58
N ARG A 138 6.19 6.68 7.41
CA ARG A 138 6.89 7.94 7.14
C ARG A 138 5.99 9.17 7.21
N TRP A 139 4.72 9.06 6.85
CA TRP A 139 3.82 10.23 6.75
C TRP A 139 2.55 10.16 7.63
N PHE A 140 2.30 9.06 8.35
CA PHE A 140 1.10 8.85 9.20
C PHE A 140 1.38 8.09 10.50
#